data_AF-A0A942MMY5-F1
#
_entry.id   AF-A0A942MMY5-F1
#
_cell.length_a   1.000
_cell.length_b   1.000
_cell.length_c   1.000
_cell.angle_alpha   90.00
_cell.angle_beta   90.00
_cell.angle_gamma   90.00
#
_symmetry.space_group_name_H-M   'P 1'
#
loop_
_entity.id
_entity.type
_entity.pdbx_description
1 polymer ?
#
loop_
_entity_poly.entity_id
_entity_poly.type
_entity_poly.pdbx_seq_one_letter_code
_entity_poly.pdbx_strand_id
1 'polypeptide(L)'
;EVGRKAIMQDPDWQGGDYYPGLGPINGLSLARMIATITYKSDESFSLRFGRNLATPPKEIFDNNSCFEVESYLRYQGQKLTKRFDANSYLYLIKAMDFHDISRGVGTLEQALNRFQGKSLVVGINSDFLYPSFEQRQIVTMLHRLGKEVDYYEIDSPYGHDAFLIEFKQMEKGLGDFVKKCSVK
;
A
#
# COMPACT_ATOMS: atom_id res chain seq x y z
N GLU A 1 10.28 7.73 -1.57
CA GLU A 1 11.36 8.64 -1.08
C GLU A 1 11.10 9.25 0.30
N VAL A 2 10.00 9.98 0.50
CA VAL A 2 9.72 10.69 1.77
C VAL A 2 9.75 9.77 3.00
N GLY A 3 9.10 8.60 2.93
CA GLY A 3 9.13 7.62 4.03
C GLY A 3 10.53 7.07 4.34
N ARG A 4 11.41 6.89 3.33
CA ARG A 4 12.81 6.50 3.57
C ARG A 4 13.56 7.60 4.31
N LYS A 5 13.41 8.85 3.88
CA LYS A 5 14.06 10.00 4.53
C LYS A 5 13.61 10.16 5.98
N ALA A 6 12.33 9.92 6.29
CA ALA A 6 11.84 9.96 7.66
C ALA A 6 12.62 9.00 8.58
N ILE A 7 12.97 7.80 8.10
CA ILE A 7 13.78 6.82 8.83
C ILE A 7 15.24 7.25 8.86
N MET A 8 15.83 7.57 7.70
CA MET A 8 17.27 7.85 7.59
C MET A 8 17.71 9.15 8.27
N GLN A 9 16.79 10.07 8.54
CA GLN A 9 17.06 11.31 9.27
C GLN A 9 16.84 11.18 10.79
N ASP A 10 16.26 10.08 11.26
CA ASP A 10 16.18 9.80 12.69
C ASP A 10 17.59 9.54 13.24
N PRO A 11 18.07 10.32 14.23
CA PRO A 11 19.41 10.14 14.80
C PRO A 11 19.67 8.71 15.31
N ASP A 12 18.62 8.02 15.77
CA ASP A 12 18.72 6.65 16.28
C ASP A 12 18.87 5.60 15.17
N TRP A 13 18.81 5.99 13.88
CA TRP A 13 19.12 5.10 12.76
C TRP A 13 20.61 4.78 12.66
N GLN A 14 21.50 5.68 13.08
CA GLN A 14 22.96 5.44 13.12
C GLN A 14 23.54 4.84 11.82
N GLY A 15 23.08 5.30 10.65
CA GLY A 15 23.54 4.79 9.36
C GLY A 15 23.09 3.35 9.03
N GLY A 16 22.18 2.77 9.82
CA GLY A 16 21.75 1.38 9.73
C GLY A 16 22.33 0.48 10.81
N ASP A 17 23.33 0.94 11.57
CA ASP A 17 24.03 0.15 12.58
C ASP A 17 23.48 0.39 14.01
N TYR A 18 22.15 0.41 14.15
CA TYR A 18 21.49 0.76 15.41
C TYR A 18 21.32 -0.41 16.40
N TYR A 19 21.80 -1.61 16.08
CA TYR A 19 21.69 -2.77 16.97
C TYR A 19 22.79 -2.79 18.04
N PRO A 20 22.50 -3.28 19.27
CA PRO A 20 21.23 -3.84 19.75
C PRO A 20 20.25 -2.78 20.28
N GLY A 21 20.44 -1.51 19.95
CA GLY A 21 19.56 -0.41 20.35
C GLY A 21 18.15 -0.51 19.73
N LEU A 22 17.28 0.38 20.18
CA LEU A 22 15.87 0.42 19.75
C LEU A 22 15.70 0.87 18.29
N GLY A 23 16.72 1.51 17.71
CA GLY A 23 16.69 2.03 16.34
C GLY A 23 15.76 3.24 16.16
N PRO A 24 15.53 3.64 14.91
CA PRO A 24 14.82 4.87 14.56
C PRO A 24 13.30 4.72 14.68
N ILE A 25 12.81 4.55 15.92
CA ILE A 25 11.39 4.34 16.21
C ILE A 25 10.54 5.50 15.71
N ASN A 26 11.01 6.74 15.90
CA ASN A 26 10.24 7.92 15.51
C ASN A 26 10.17 8.04 13.98
N GLY A 27 11.29 7.83 13.30
CA GLY A 27 11.40 7.82 11.85
C GLY A 27 10.54 6.73 11.20
N LEU A 28 10.57 5.50 11.73
CA LEU A 28 9.75 4.40 11.23
C LEU A 28 8.26 4.62 11.48
N SER A 29 7.90 5.15 12.65
CA SER A 29 6.52 5.53 12.97
C SER A 29 6.00 6.58 11.99
N LEU A 30 6.78 7.64 11.73
CA LEU A 30 6.43 8.69 10.78
C LEU A 30 6.30 8.16 9.35
N ALA A 31 7.24 7.31 8.90
CA ALA A 31 7.16 6.66 7.61
C ALA A 31 5.85 5.85 7.47
N ARG A 32 5.45 5.14 8.52
CA ARG A 32 4.19 4.39 8.53
C ARG A 32 2.96 5.30 8.55
N MET A 33 2.99 6.44 9.25
CA MET A 33 1.90 7.41 9.21
C MET A 33 1.68 7.93 7.79
N ILE A 34 2.76 8.34 7.10
CA ILE A 34 2.72 8.79 5.70
C ILE A 34 2.14 7.69 4.80
N ALA A 35 2.63 6.47 4.94
CA ALA A 35 2.15 5.33 4.16
C ALA A 35 0.65 5.04 4.40
N THR A 36 0.19 5.13 5.65
CA THR A 36 -1.23 4.91 6.01
C THR A 36 -2.16 5.91 5.33
N ILE A 37 -1.71 7.14 5.13
CA ILE A 37 -2.47 8.16 4.38
C ILE A 37 -2.65 7.70 2.92
N THR A 38 -1.59 7.17 2.30
CA THR A 38 -1.65 6.73 0.89
C THR A 38 -2.40 5.43 0.64
N TYR A 39 -2.63 4.61 1.67
CA TYR A 39 -3.33 3.33 1.53
C TYR A 39 -4.85 3.45 1.58
N LYS A 40 -5.38 4.61 2.00
CA LYS A 40 -6.81 4.83 2.21
C LYS A 40 -7.29 5.94 1.29
N SER A 41 -8.57 5.90 0.93
CA SER A 41 -9.20 6.98 0.19
C SER A 41 -9.58 8.15 1.11
N ASP A 42 -9.77 9.32 0.50
CA ASP A 42 -10.35 10.50 1.16
C ASP A 42 -11.72 10.19 1.78
N GLU A 43 -12.57 9.44 1.06
CA GLU A 43 -13.88 9.03 1.53
C GLU A 43 -13.77 8.18 2.81
N SER A 44 -12.81 7.25 2.88
CA SER A 44 -12.59 6.44 4.08
C SER A 44 -12.16 7.28 5.29
N PHE A 45 -11.30 8.27 5.10
CA PHE A 45 -10.91 9.18 6.18
C PHE A 45 -12.07 10.08 6.63
N SER A 46 -12.79 10.64 5.67
CA SER A 46 -13.92 11.54 5.93
C SER A 46 -15.06 10.82 6.66
N LEU A 47 -15.46 9.64 6.21
CA LEU A 47 -16.51 8.83 6.85
C LEU A 47 -16.13 8.41 8.26
N ARG A 48 -14.84 8.14 8.51
CA ARG A 48 -14.39 7.59 9.79
C ARG A 48 -14.10 8.66 10.84
N PHE A 49 -13.52 9.80 10.45
CA PHE A 49 -13.00 10.78 11.40
C PHE A 49 -13.62 12.17 11.25
N GLY A 50 -14.03 12.56 10.04
CA GLY A 50 -14.47 13.92 9.75
C GLY A 50 -13.51 14.97 10.32
N ARG A 51 -14.04 15.87 11.16
CA ARG A 51 -13.26 16.87 11.92
C ARG A 51 -13.32 16.62 13.43
N ASN A 52 -13.55 15.38 13.84
CA ASN A 52 -13.71 15.01 15.24
C ASN A 52 -12.41 15.19 16.03
N LEU A 53 -12.54 15.68 17.26
CA LEU A 53 -11.43 15.93 18.17
C LEU A 53 -11.31 14.79 19.18
N ALA A 54 -10.13 14.16 19.24
CA ALA A 54 -9.76 13.25 20.32
C ALA A 54 -9.40 14.01 21.62
N THR A 55 -8.84 15.22 21.49
CA THR A 55 -8.57 16.12 22.60
C THR A 55 -8.89 17.54 22.17
N PRO A 56 -9.87 18.22 22.81
CA PRO A 56 -10.29 19.55 22.40
C PRO A 56 -9.22 20.61 22.73
N PRO A 57 -9.06 21.64 21.88
CA PRO A 57 -8.13 22.74 22.15
C PRO A 57 -8.62 23.61 23.30
N LYS A 58 -7.68 24.10 24.12
CA LYS A 58 -7.94 25.14 25.11
C LYS A 58 -7.85 26.56 24.51
N GLU A 59 -7.07 26.72 23.45
CA GLU A 59 -6.84 27.98 22.72
C GLU A 59 -6.70 27.71 21.21
N ILE A 60 -6.74 28.76 20.37
CA ILE A 60 -6.68 28.65 18.90
C ILE A 60 -5.42 27.88 18.43
N PHE A 61 -4.30 28.04 19.12
CA PHE A 61 -3.04 27.34 18.86
C PHE A 61 -2.65 26.48 20.07
N ASP A 62 -3.38 25.37 20.27
CA ASP A 62 -3.06 24.40 21.31
C ASP A 62 -2.40 23.16 20.71
N ASN A 63 -1.08 23.03 20.89
CA ASN A 63 -0.31 21.85 20.46
C ASN A 63 -0.72 20.56 21.19
N ASN A 64 -1.49 20.65 22.28
CA ASN A 64 -2.03 19.49 22.99
C ASN A 64 -3.40 19.07 22.46
N SER A 65 -4.04 19.90 21.63
CA SER A 65 -5.25 19.49 20.92
C SER A 65 -4.92 18.41 19.89
N CYS A 66 -5.89 17.55 19.61
CA CYS A 66 -5.66 16.41 18.74
C CYS A 66 -6.96 16.03 18.03
N PHE A 67 -6.91 15.88 16.72
CA PHE A 67 -7.96 15.23 15.94
C PHE A 67 -7.89 13.70 16.09
N GLU A 68 -9.05 13.03 15.96
CA GLU A 68 -9.10 11.57 16.00
C GLU A 68 -8.22 10.91 14.94
N VAL A 69 -8.15 11.50 13.74
CA VAL A 69 -7.29 11.02 12.64
C VAL A 69 -5.80 11.05 13.03
N GLU A 70 -5.34 12.08 13.74
CA GLU A 70 -3.95 12.19 14.17
C GLU A 70 -3.62 11.13 15.22
N SER A 71 -4.52 10.94 16.20
CA SER A 71 -4.41 9.89 17.21
C SER A 71 -4.34 8.50 16.56
N TYR A 72 -5.21 8.25 15.58
CA TYR A 72 -5.23 7.00 14.81
C TYR A 72 -3.91 6.77 14.06
N LEU A 73 -3.41 7.76 13.32
CA LEU A 73 -2.16 7.65 12.58
C LEU A 73 -0.97 7.37 13.51
N ARG A 74 -0.87 8.08 14.64
CA ARG A 74 0.17 7.83 15.65
C ARG A 74 0.10 6.41 16.21
N TYR A 75 -1.11 5.92 16.51
CA TYR A 75 -1.30 4.55 16.96
C TYR A 75 -0.84 3.53 15.90
N GLN A 76 -1.19 3.72 14.62
CA GLN A 76 -0.75 2.83 13.54
C GLN A 76 0.77 2.84 13.36
N GLY A 77 1.40 4.01 13.48
CA GLY A 77 2.86 4.16 13.43
C GLY A 77 3.54 3.37 14.55
N GLN A 78 3.17 3.64 15.81
CA GLN A 78 3.71 2.93 16.98
C GLN A 78 3.45 1.43 16.96
N LYS A 79 2.32 0.99 16.40
CA LYS A 79 2.01 -0.43 16.28
C LYS A 79 2.96 -1.14 15.31
N LEU A 80 3.42 -0.47 14.25
CA LEU A 80 4.39 -1.06 13.32
C LEU A 80 5.77 -1.20 13.94
N THR A 81 6.26 -0.17 14.64
CA THR A 81 7.64 -0.15 15.18
C THR A 81 7.91 -1.30 16.15
N LYS A 82 6.88 -1.82 16.83
CA LYS A 82 6.99 -2.97 17.73
C LYS A 82 7.21 -4.32 17.02
N ARG A 83 6.98 -4.39 15.71
CA ARG A 83 6.94 -5.66 14.96
C ARG A 83 7.66 -5.61 13.62
N PHE A 84 8.33 -4.52 13.30
CA PHE A 84 8.99 -4.34 12.01
C PHE A 84 10.31 -3.62 12.19
N ASP A 85 11.30 -4.11 11.47
CA ASP A 85 12.66 -3.58 11.49
C ASP A 85 12.84 -2.45 10.48
N ALA A 86 13.53 -1.37 10.87
CA ALA A 86 13.65 -0.17 10.05
C ALA A 86 14.50 -0.40 8.79
N ASN A 87 15.62 -1.12 8.90
CA ASN A 87 16.44 -1.48 7.75
C ASN A 87 15.65 -2.38 6.78
N SER A 88 14.98 -3.41 7.29
CA SER A 88 14.10 -4.27 6.49
C SER A 88 13.04 -3.47 5.75
N TYR A 89 12.43 -2.48 6.42
CA TYR A 89 11.47 -1.56 5.79
C TYR A 89 12.10 -0.77 4.64
N LEU A 90 13.29 -0.18 4.84
CA LEU A 90 14.02 0.56 3.81
C LEU A 90 14.32 -0.30 2.57
N TYR A 91 14.78 -1.53 2.78
CA TYR A 91 15.10 -2.46 1.68
C TYR A 91 13.85 -2.85 0.90
N LEU A 92 12.74 -3.19 1.57
CA LEU A 92 11.49 -3.58 0.91
C LEU A 92 10.91 -2.45 0.06
N ILE A 93 10.81 -1.23 0.61
CA ILE A 93 10.27 -0.10 -0.16
C ILE A 93 11.20 0.32 -1.30
N LYS A 94 12.52 0.14 -1.14
CA LYS A 94 13.46 0.38 -2.24
C LYS A 94 13.33 -0.68 -3.34
N ALA A 95 13.10 -1.94 -2.96
CA ALA A 95 12.83 -3.01 -3.92
C ALA A 95 11.51 -2.78 -4.68
N MET A 96 10.47 -2.28 -4.00
CA MET A 96 9.20 -1.88 -4.64
C MET A 96 9.42 -0.76 -5.67
N ASP A 97 10.14 0.31 -5.31
CA ASP A 97 10.47 1.41 -6.24
C ASP A 97 11.28 0.92 -7.46
N PHE A 98 12.11 -0.10 -7.28
CA PHE A 98 12.91 -0.69 -8.36
C PHE A 98 12.20 -1.82 -9.11
N HIS A 99 10.95 -2.12 -8.81
CA HIS A 99 10.26 -3.21 -9.49
C HIS A 99 10.00 -2.84 -10.96
N ASP A 100 10.60 -3.61 -11.85
CA ASP A 100 10.45 -3.45 -13.30
C ASP A 100 10.68 -4.81 -13.97
N ILE A 101 9.62 -5.40 -14.51
CA ILE A 101 9.67 -6.72 -15.15
C ILE A 101 10.30 -6.69 -16.55
N SER A 102 10.46 -5.51 -17.15
CA SER A 102 11.11 -5.34 -18.46
C SER A 102 12.64 -5.38 -18.37
N ARG A 103 13.19 -5.25 -17.15
CA ARG A 103 14.64 -5.24 -16.89
C ARG A 103 15.30 -6.51 -17.42
N GLY A 104 16.30 -6.33 -18.29
CA GLY A 104 17.05 -7.42 -18.91
C GLY A 104 16.30 -8.18 -20.00
N VAL A 105 15.06 -7.79 -20.33
CA VAL A 105 14.25 -8.38 -21.42
C VAL A 105 14.11 -7.41 -22.59
N GLY A 106 14.02 -6.11 -22.31
CA GLY A 106 13.83 -5.07 -23.32
C GLY A 106 12.57 -4.27 -23.00
N THR A 107 11.44 -4.62 -23.61
CA THR A 107 10.16 -3.94 -23.42
C THR A 107 9.24 -4.67 -22.44
N LEU A 108 8.28 -3.94 -21.87
CA LEU A 108 7.23 -4.52 -21.04
C LEU A 108 6.42 -5.59 -21.79
N GLU A 109 6.13 -5.37 -23.07
CA GLU A 109 5.42 -6.33 -23.91
C GLU A 109 6.20 -7.64 -24.09
N GLN A 110 7.52 -7.56 -24.32
CA GLN A 110 8.38 -8.74 -24.38
C GLN A 110 8.40 -9.50 -23.05
N ALA A 111 8.45 -8.79 -21.91
CA ALA A 111 8.40 -9.40 -20.60
C ALA A 111 7.07 -10.11 -20.33
N LEU A 112 5.94 -9.44 -20.61
CA LEU A 112 4.60 -10.03 -20.47
C LEU A 112 4.39 -11.21 -21.41
N ASN A 113 4.95 -11.19 -22.62
CA ASN A 113 4.81 -12.29 -23.56
C ASN A 113 5.47 -13.60 -23.10
N ARG A 114 6.44 -13.54 -22.18
CA ARG A 114 7.06 -14.73 -21.59
C ARG A 114 6.11 -15.48 -20.66
N PHE A 115 5.08 -14.83 -20.11
CA PHE A 115 4.09 -15.47 -19.27
C PHE A 115 3.20 -16.41 -20.10
N GLN A 116 3.05 -17.66 -19.65
CA GLN A 116 2.26 -18.70 -20.33
C GLN A 116 1.04 -19.17 -19.52
N GLY A 117 0.84 -18.61 -18.33
CA GLY A 117 -0.27 -18.99 -17.47
C GLY A 117 -1.57 -18.25 -17.81
N LYS A 118 -2.64 -18.63 -17.11
CA LYS A 118 -3.84 -17.81 -16.97
C LYS A 118 -3.63 -16.82 -15.83
N SER A 119 -4.16 -15.61 -15.94
CA SER A 119 -4.03 -14.58 -14.89
C SER A 119 -5.36 -13.93 -14.54
N LEU A 120 -5.52 -13.55 -13.28
CA LEU A 120 -6.54 -12.62 -12.82
C LEU A 120 -5.84 -11.33 -12.40
N VAL A 121 -6.28 -10.20 -12.95
CA VAL A 121 -5.89 -8.88 -12.48
C VAL A 121 -7.03 -8.30 -11.67
N VAL A 122 -6.73 -7.88 -10.44
CA VAL A 122 -7.71 -7.26 -9.55
C VAL A 122 -7.35 -5.79 -9.36
N GLY A 123 -8.28 -4.91 -9.68
CA GLY A 123 -8.20 -3.48 -9.39
C GLY A 123 -9.13 -3.09 -8.24
N ILE A 124 -8.86 -1.95 -7.61
CA ILE A 124 -9.76 -1.32 -6.63
C ILE A 124 -10.04 0.10 -7.12
N ASN A 125 -11.32 0.48 -7.20
CA ASN A 125 -11.71 1.75 -7.81
C ASN A 125 -11.18 2.99 -7.08
N SER A 126 -11.01 2.92 -5.76
CA SER A 126 -10.52 4.01 -4.90
C SER A 126 -9.03 3.93 -4.54
N ASP A 127 -8.27 2.99 -5.13
CA ASP A 127 -6.84 2.85 -4.85
C ASP A 127 -6.06 4.03 -5.43
N PHE A 128 -5.41 4.78 -4.53
CA PHE A 128 -4.54 5.90 -4.87
C PHE A 128 -3.11 5.45 -5.15
N LEU A 129 -2.64 4.37 -4.52
CA LEU A 129 -1.27 3.90 -4.60
C LEU A 129 -1.01 3.09 -5.88
N TYR A 130 -1.96 2.22 -6.24
CA TYR A 130 -1.95 1.43 -7.47
C TYR A 130 -3.29 1.61 -8.19
N PRO A 131 -3.45 2.71 -8.94
CA PRO A 131 -4.75 3.09 -9.49
C PRO A 131 -5.31 2.08 -10.49
N SER A 132 -6.62 1.78 -10.38
CA SER A 132 -7.33 0.80 -11.24
C SER A 132 -7.07 0.94 -12.74
N PHE A 133 -6.77 2.14 -13.24
CA PHE A 133 -6.45 2.34 -14.65
C PHE A 133 -5.14 1.66 -15.06
N GLU A 134 -4.14 1.57 -14.19
CA GLU A 134 -2.88 0.86 -14.43
C GLU A 134 -3.13 -0.65 -14.51
N GLN A 135 -4.00 -1.20 -13.66
CA GLN A 135 -4.41 -2.60 -13.76
C GLN A 135 -5.13 -2.89 -15.09
N ARG A 136 -6.03 -2.01 -15.54
CA ARG A 136 -6.68 -2.12 -16.85
C ARG A 136 -5.69 -2.02 -18.01
N GLN A 137 -4.61 -1.25 -17.87
CA GLN A 137 -3.53 -1.21 -18.88
C GLN A 137 -2.81 -2.56 -18.98
N ILE A 138 -2.49 -3.22 -17.87
CA ILE A 138 -1.89 -4.56 -17.85
C ILE A 138 -2.80 -5.57 -18.58
N VAL A 139 -4.10 -5.55 -18.27
CA VAL A 139 -5.11 -6.42 -18.92
C VAL A 139 -5.15 -6.17 -20.43
N THR A 140 -5.14 -4.90 -20.85
CA THR A 140 -5.14 -4.53 -22.27
C THR A 140 -3.90 -5.08 -23.00
N MET A 141 -2.72 -4.99 -22.38
CA MET A 141 -1.48 -5.53 -22.96
C MET A 141 -1.50 -7.05 -23.05
N LEU A 142 -1.94 -7.74 -21.99
CA LEU A 142 -2.07 -9.20 -21.97
C LEU A 142 -3.05 -9.69 -23.04
N HIS A 143 -4.21 -9.03 -23.20
CA HIS A 143 -5.15 -9.37 -24.27
C HIS A 143 -4.57 -9.18 -25.68
N ARG A 144 -3.84 -8.08 -25.93
CA ARG A 144 -3.17 -7.84 -27.22
C ARG A 144 -2.14 -8.92 -27.56
N LEU A 145 -1.50 -9.47 -26.53
CA LEU A 145 -0.55 -10.58 -26.62
C LEU A 145 -1.23 -11.97 -26.72
N GLY A 146 -2.57 -12.02 -26.81
CA GLY A 146 -3.31 -13.28 -26.86
C GLY A 146 -3.26 -14.09 -25.57
N LYS A 147 -2.96 -13.46 -24.42
CA LYS A 147 -2.93 -14.13 -23.11
C LYS A 147 -4.33 -14.27 -22.51
N GLU A 148 -4.54 -15.37 -21.80
CA GLU A 148 -5.76 -15.57 -21.01
C GLU A 148 -5.69 -14.74 -19.71
N VAL A 149 -6.40 -13.61 -19.71
CA VAL A 149 -6.50 -12.72 -18.56
C VAL A 149 -7.96 -12.40 -18.25
N ASP A 150 -8.31 -12.46 -16.97
CA ASP A 150 -9.57 -11.93 -16.43
C ASP A 150 -9.30 -10.65 -15.64
N TYR A 151 -10.28 -9.74 -15.63
CA TYR A 151 -10.26 -8.53 -14.81
C TYR A 151 -11.42 -8.52 -13.83
N TYR A 152 -11.13 -8.20 -12.57
CA TYR A 152 -12.13 -8.01 -11.54
C TYR A 152 -11.85 -6.70 -10.80
N GLU A 153 -12.87 -5.88 -10.61
CA GLU A 153 -12.73 -4.60 -9.90
C GLU A 153 -13.53 -4.65 -8.59
N ILE A 154 -12.84 -4.33 -7.49
CA ILE A 154 -13.44 -4.16 -6.17
C ILE A 154 -13.96 -2.73 -6.07
N ASP A 155 -15.24 -2.61 -5.75
CA ASP A 155 -15.86 -1.34 -5.39
C ASP A 155 -15.81 -1.17 -3.88
N SER A 156 -14.97 -0.26 -3.39
CA SER A 156 -14.78 -0.05 -1.96
C SER A 156 -14.17 1.30 -1.68
N PRO A 157 -14.59 1.99 -0.61
CA PRO A 157 -13.95 3.24 -0.20
C PRO A 157 -12.61 3.00 0.50
N TYR A 158 -12.18 1.78 0.78
CA TYR A 158 -11.02 1.55 1.66
C TYR A 158 -9.65 1.77 0.99
N GLY A 159 -9.61 2.19 -0.27
CA GLY A 159 -8.37 2.41 -1.02
C GLY A 159 -7.61 1.11 -1.22
N HIS A 160 -6.27 1.20 -1.26
CA HIS A 160 -5.39 0.05 -1.42
C HIS A 160 -5.66 -1.08 -0.42
N ASP A 161 -6.04 -0.77 0.82
CA ASP A 161 -6.32 -1.78 1.85
C ASP A 161 -7.59 -2.62 1.54
N ALA A 162 -8.39 -2.29 0.53
CA ALA A 162 -9.65 -2.98 0.27
C ALA A 162 -9.48 -4.49 0.02
N PHE A 163 -8.39 -4.95 -0.59
CA PHE A 163 -8.16 -6.40 -0.76
C PHE A 163 -7.95 -7.15 0.56
N LEU A 164 -7.65 -6.45 1.66
CA LEU A 164 -7.51 -7.00 3.02
C LEU A 164 -8.78 -6.82 3.86
N ILE A 165 -9.82 -6.18 3.32
CA ILE A 165 -11.06 -5.83 4.04
C ILE A 165 -12.28 -6.42 3.35
N GLU A 166 -12.36 -6.29 2.02
CA GLU A 166 -13.47 -6.73 1.17
C GLU A 166 -13.38 -8.22 0.83
N PHE A 167 -13.28 -9.06 1.86
CA PHE A 167 -13.09 -10.51 1.70
C PHE A 167 -14.12 -11.14 0.76
N LYS A 168 -15.40 -10.74 0.84
CA LYS A 168 -16.45 -11.29 -0.02
C LYS A 168 -16.24 -10.98 -1.50
N GLN A 169 -15.81 -9.76 -1.83
CA GLN A 169 -15.53 -9.37 -3.21
C GLN A 169 -14.29 -10.12 -3.71
N MET A 170 -13.23 -10.17 -2.89
CA MET A 170 -12.00 -10.88 -3.20
C MET A 170 -12.23 -12.39 -3.42
N GLU A 171 -12.99 -13.03 -2.52
CA GLU A 171 -13.37 -14.45 -2.61
C GLU A 171 -14.17 -14.74 -3.86
N LYS A 172 -15.10 -13.85 -4.24
CA LYS A 172 -15.86 -13.99 -5.48
C LYS A 172 -14.92 -13.96 -6.70
N GLY A 173 -14.10 -12.91 -6.82
CA GLY A 173 -13.18 -12.75 -7.95
C GLY A 173 -12.19 -13.91 -8.08
N LEU A 174 -11.56 -14.31 -6.97
CA LEU A 174 -10.65 -15.45 -6.94
C LEU A 174 -11.37 -16.77 -7.21
N GLY A 175 -12.52 -16.99 -6.59
CA GLY A 175 -13.28 -18.23 -6.70
C GLY A 175 -13.75 -18.48 -8.13
N ASP A 176 -14.26 -17.46 -8.80
CA ASP A 176 -14.69 -17.52 -10.20
C ASP A 176 -13.49 -17.87 -11.11
N PHE A 177 -12.34 -17.23 -10.90
CA PHE A 177 -11.11 -17.49 -11.67
C PHE A 177 -10.51 -18.88 -11.43
N VAL A 178 -10.40 -19.32 -10.16
CA VAL A 178 -9.86 -20.64 -9.80
C VAL A 178 -10.74 -21.75 -10.35
N LYS A 179 -12.08 -21.62 -10.29
CA LYS A 179 -13.01 -22.58 -10.91
C LYS A 179 -12.76 -22.68 -12.41
N LYS A 180 -12.65 -21.54 -13.11
CA LYS A 180 -12.35 -21.48 -14.55
C LYS A 180 -11.01 -22.14 -14.89
N CYS A 181 -9.99 -21.98 -14.05
CA CYS A 181 -8.69 -22.63 -14.24
C CYS A 181 -8.71 -24.14 -13.93
N SER A 182 -9.64 -24.60 -13.10
CA SER A 182 -9.74 -26.01 -12.68
C SER A 182 -10.55 -26.87 -13.66
N VAL A 183 -11.35 -26.26 -14.54
CA VAL A 183 -12.03 -26.96 -15.62
C VAL A 183 -11.02 -27.21 -16.74
N LYS A 184 -10.67 -28.49 -16.94
CA LYS A 184 -9.83 -28.97 -18.04
C LYS A 184 -10.58 -28.96 -19.36
#